data_AF-A0A8D8CAZ5-F1
#
_entry.id   AF-A0A8D8CAZ5-F1
#
_cell.length_a   1.000
_cell.length_b   1.000
_cell.length_c   1.000
_cell.angle_alpha   90.00
_cell.angle_beta   90.00
_cell.angle_gamma   90.00
#
_symmetry.space_group_name_H-M   'P 1'
#
loop_
_entity.id
_entity.type
_entity.pdbx_description
1 polymer ?
#
loop_
_entity_poly.entity_id
_entity_poly.type
_entity_poly.pdbx_seq_one_letter_code
_entity_poly.pdbx_strand_id
1 'polypeptide(L)'
;MESVYDHHYQQDGVGSDEVIGNMYITEPPDVLAKFLAEKESMDQMHPRRPNQKFQLFATEQVLQSSIAKMDNFSADKASTGFEAINRYANNLLRQPCPREYKVLKTHSGFYQHQIVANLAGAEAMFEAMGYRMLPDQTKMVLDGLIFPHRIRDVARDAIVAKAECQMMKMVFDRLTDMELTVNWSDIYSYRELNRLNVEQTVQNMAMLIQEKQHNDLQAYHFELK
;
A
#
# COMPACT_ATOMS: atom_id res chain seq x y z
N MET A 1 -15.71 -47.79 -74.54
CA MET A 1 -16.07 -47.13 -75.81
C MET A 1 -17.39 -46.44 -75.54
N GLU A 2 -17.49 -45.17 -75.95
CA GLU A 2 -18.69 -44.28 -75.89
C GLU A 2 -19.09 -43.76 -74.50
N SER A 3 -19.65 -42.56 -74.28
CA SER A 3 -19.65 -41.22 -74.92
C SER A 3 -20.82 -40.43 -74.29
N VAL A 4 -20.51 -39.34 -73.56
CA VAL A 4 -21.19 -38.02 -73.58
C VAL A 4 -22.48 -37.75 -72.75
N TYR A 5 -22.51 -36.52 -72.14
CA TYR A 5 -23.54 -35.73 -71.40
C TYR A 5 -23.93 -36.19 -69.97
N ASP A 6 -24.15 -35.37 -68.93
CA ASP A 6 -24.26 -33.91 -68.75
C ASP A 6 -24.12 -33.48 -67.26
N HIS A 7 -23.85 -32.19 -67.04
CA HIS A 7 -24.04 -31.33 -65.84
C HIS A 7 -24.12 -31.88 -64.39
N HIS A 8 -23.18 -31.46 -63.52
CA HIS A 8 -23.41 -30.48 -62.41
C HIS A 8 -22.13 -30.26 -61.57
N TYR A 9 -21.90 -29.00 -61.21
CA TYR A 9 -20.78 -28.54 -60.38
C TYR A 9 -20.79 -29.17 -58.99
N GLN A 10 -19.65 -29.72 -58.59
CA GLN A 10 -19.41 -30.31 -57.28
C GLN A 10 -19.22 -29.20 -56.23
N GLN A 11 -19.99 -29.28 -55.14
CA GLN A 11 -19.73 -28.55 -53.90
C GLN A 11 -18.50 -29.13 -53.21
N ASP A 12 -17.52 -28.29 -52.88
CA ASP A 12 -16.63 -28.52 -51.73
C ASP A 12 -16.39 -27.20 -51.01
N GLY A 13 -16.70 -27.21 -49.72
CA GLY A 13 -16.73 -26.05 -48.85
C GLY A 13 -15.34 -25.61 -48.38
N VAL A 14 -15.12 -24.29 -48.50
CA VAL A 14 -14.63 -23.38 -47.45
C VAL A 14 -13.42 -23.83 -46.60
N GLY A 15 -12.27 -23.22 -46.90
CA GLY A 15 -11.61 -22.33 -45.94
C GLY A 15 -10.65 -22.94 -44.92
N SER A 16 -9.36 -22.74 -45.18
CA SER A 16 -8.30 -22.41 -44.21
C SER A 16 -8.22 -23.20 -42.90
N ASP A 17 -7.25 -24.11 -42.81
CA ASP A 17 -6.55 -24.38 -41.56
C ASP A 17 -5.05 -24.27 -41.81
N GLU A 18 -4.49 -23.16 -41.33
CA GLU A 18 -3.06 -22.91 -41.23
C GLU A 18 -2.43 -23.93 -40.29
N VAL A 19 -1.33 -24.50 -40.75
CA VAL A 19 -0.39 -25.29 -39.95
C VAL A 19 0.10 -24.42 -38.79
N ILE A 20 -0.41 -24.65 -37.58
CA ILE A 20 0.17 -24.09 -36.34
C ILE A 20 1.54 -24.74 -36.14
N GLY A 21 2.56 -24.12 -36.74
CA GLY A 21 3.94 -24.32 -36.34
C GLY A 21 4.12 -23.78 -34.94
N ASN A 22 4.39 -24.67 -33.98
CA ASN A 22 4.81 -24.30 -32.63
C ASN A 22 6.13 -23.52 -32.70
N MET A 23 6.02 -22.20 -32.88
CA MET A 23 7.13 -21.28 -32.73
C MET A 23 7.34 -21.07 -31.23
N TYR A 24 8.15 -21.93 -30.62
CA TYR A 24 8.74 -21.64 -29.33
C TYR A 24 9.58 -20.37 -29.51
N ILE A 25 9.01 -19.23 -29.14
CA ILE A 25 9.77 -18.00 -28.89
C ILE A 25 10.63 -18.32 -27.65
N THR A 26 11.79 -18.89 -27.91
CA THR A 26 12.85 -19.04 -26.91
C THR A 26 13.39 -17.63 -26.70
N GLU A 27 12.95 -16.98 -25.61
CA GLU A 27 13.56 -15.73 -25.17
C GLU A 27 15.08 -15.93 -25.08
N PRO A 28 15.90 -14.95 -25.51
CA PRO A 28 17.35 -15.09 -25.42
C PRO A 28 17.75 -15.43 -23.98
N PRO A 29 18.68 -16.37 -23.75
CA PRO A 29 19.09 -16.81 -22.41
C PRO A 29 19.45 -15.63 -21.48
N ASP A 30 19.97 -14.54 -22.05
CA ASP A 30 20.36 -13.33 -21.33
C ASP A 30 19.19 -12.49 -20.78
N VAL A 31 18.02 -12.55 -21.41
CA VAL A 31 16.82 -11.82 -20.94
C VAL A 31 16.17 -12.59 -19.80
N LEU A 32 16.04 -13.91 -19.95
CA LEU A 32 15.54 -14.78 -18.89
C LEU A 32 16.51 -14.81 -17.71
N ALA A 33 17.82 -14.82 -17.93
CA ALA A 33 18.83 -14.73 -16.87
C ALA A 33 18.81 -13.37 -16.16
N LYS A 34 18.58 -12.26 -16.88
CA LYS A 34 18.37 -10.94 -16.24
C LYS A 34 17.07 -10.89 -15.45
N PHE A 35 15.97 -11.43 -15.98
CA PHE A 35 14.70 -11.52 -15.24
C PHE A 35 14.80 -12.43 -14.02
N LEU A 36 15.52 -13.55 -14.13
CA LEU A 36 15.75 -14.48 -13.03
C LEU A 36 16.72 -13.89 -12.01
N ALA A 37 17.78 -13.20 -12.42
CA ALA A 37 18.66 -12.48 -11.50
C ALA A 37 17.96 -11.29 -10.82
N GLU A 38 17.05 -10.59 -11.53
CA GLU A 38 16.22 -9.51 -10.98
C GLU A 38 15.13 -10.07 -10.04
N LYS A 39 14.62 -11.28 -10.32
CA LYS A 39 13.67 -12.01 -9.47
C LYS A 39 14.33 -12.64 -8.25
N GLU A 40 15.56 -13.17 -8.38
CA GLU A 40 16.38 -13.68 -7.29
C GLU A 40 16.90 -12.54 -6.40
N SER A 41 17.20 -11.37 -6.97
CA SER A 41 17.50 -10.17 -6.17
C SER A 41 16.26 -9.52 -5.57
N MET A 42 15.06 -9.76 -6.12
CA MET A 42 13.78 -9.40 -5.53
C MET A 42 13.35 -10.35 -4.40
N ASP A 43 13.72 -11.64 -4.48
CA ASP A 43 13.57 -12.62 -3.38
C ASP A 43 14.66 -12.47 -2.29
N GLN A 44 15.74 -11.70 -2.54
CA GLN A 44 16.67 -11.25 -1.48
C GLN A 44 16.11 -10.10 -0.63
N MET A 45 14.85 -9.71 -0.83
CA MET A 45 14.14 -8.78 0.04
C MET A 45 13.76 -9.48 1.34
N HIS A 46 14.60 -9.30 2.37
CA HIS A 46 14.39 -9.50 3.81
C HIS A 46 13.39 -10.61 4.20
N PRO A 47 13.80 -11.66 4.96
CA PRO A 47 12.87 -12.69 5.42
C PRO A 47 11.64 -12.02 6.01
N ARG A 48 10.48 -12.23 5.36
CA ARG A 48 9.19 -11.69 5.78
C ARG A 48 9.07 -11.93 7.27
N ARG A 49 9.09 -10.87 8.07
CA ARG A 49 8.83 -11.05 9.50
C ARG A 49 7.44 -11.67 9.58
N PRO A 50 7.25 -12.80 10.28
CA PRO A 50 5.98 -13.54 10.27
C PRO A 50 4.75 -12.72 10.69
N ASN A 51 4.93 -11.47 11.15
CA ASN A 51 3.88 -10.64 11.71
C ASN A 51 3.67 -9.26 11.07
N GLN A 52 4.34 -8.90 9.96
CA GLN A 52 4.15 -7.57 9.36
C GLN A 52 2.76 -7.40 8.73
N LYS A 53 2.05 -6.33 9.13
CA LYS A 53 0.74 -5.94 8.58
C LYS A 53 0.86 -5.40 7.15
N PHE A 54 1.99 -4.76 6.85
CA PHE A 54 2.29 -4.14 5.58
C PHE A 54 3.29 -4.98 4.78
N GLN A 55 3.15 -4.98 3.46
CA GLN A 55 4.10 -5.62 2.55
C GLN A 55 5.35 -4.76 2.34
N LEU A 56 5.21 -3.44 2.43
CA LEU A 56 6.25 -2.45 2.25
C LEU A 56 6.58 -1.79 3.58
N PHE A 57 7.88 -1.79 3.90
CA PHE A 57 8.40 -1.04 5.04
C PHE A 57 8.12 0.46 4.93
N ALA A 58 8.04 1.00 3.70
CA ALA A 58 7.69 2.40 3.47
C ALA A 58 6.34 2.78 4.11
N THR A 59 5.33 1.91 4.00
CA THR A 59 4.00 2.17 4.56
C THR A 59 4.04 2.25 6.09
N GLU A 60 4.75 1.32 6.72
CA GLU A 60 4.97 1.29 8.17
C GLU A 60 5.70 2.55 8.64
N GLN A 61 6.77 2.93 7.93
CA GLN A 61 7.55 4.12 8.22
C GLN A 61 6.72 5.41 8.10
N VAL A 62 5.86 5.53 7.09
CA VAL A 62 4.97 6.69 6.92
C VAL A 62 3.98 6.79 8.07
N LEU A 63 3.38 5.68 8.48
CA LEU A 63 2.42 5.67 9.58
C LEU A 63 3.09 6.04 10.92
N GLN A 64 4.22 5.40 11.24
CA GLN A 64 4.99 5.72 12.45
C GLN A 64 5.50 7.17 12.44
N SER A 65 5.99 7.66 11.29
CA SER A 65 6.45 9.05 11.15
C SER A 65 5.30 10.04 11.30
N SER A 66 4.12 9.73 10.78
CA SER A 66 2.94 10.57 10.91
C SER A 66 2.50 10.69 12.38
N ILE A 67 2.51 9.59 13.12
CA ILE A 67 2.20 9.59 14.56
C ILE A 67 3.24 10.38 15.36
N ALA A 68 4.52 10.24 15.03
CA ALA A 68 5.60 10.85 15.80
C ALA A 68 5.86 12.33 15.49
N LYS A 69 5.68 12.76 14.23
CA LYS A 69 6.09 14.10 13.76
C LYS A 69 4.94 15.08 13.56
N MET A 70 3.68 14.62 13.52
CA MET A 70 2.55 15.52 13.32
C MET A 70 1.94 15.94 14.67
N ASP A 71 2.00 17.24 14.98
CA ASP A 71 1.47 17.81 16.23
C ASP A 71 -0.03 17.56 16.43
N ASN A 72 -0.80 17.57 15.33
CA ASN A 72 -2.25 17.34 15.32
C ASN A 72 -2.62 16.06 14.57
N PHE A 73 -1.87 14.98 14.84
CA PHE A 73 -2.15 13.68 14.25
C PHE A 73 -3.57 13.23 14.59
N SER A 74 -4.27 12.73 13.57
CA SER A 74 -5.55 12.07 13.72
C SER A 74 -5.59 10.90 12.75
N ALA A 75 -6.01 9.74 13.24
CA ALA A 75 -6.14 8.55 12.41
C ALA A 75 -7.12 8.78 11.24
N ASP A 76 -8.11 9.67 11.38
CA ASP A 76 -9.04 10.03 10.30
C ASP A 76 -8.36 10.79 9.15
N LYS A 77 -7.48 11.75 9.51
CA LYS A 77 -6.67 12.49 8.54
C LYS A 77 -5.69 11.55 7.84
N ALA A 78 -4.98 10.72 8.61
CA ALA A 78 -4.05 9.74 8.06
C ALA A 78 -4.76 8.76 7.09
N SER A 79 -5.95 8.26 7.46
CA SER A 79 -6.81 7.44 6.61
C SER A 79 -7.14 8.13 5.27
N THR A 80 -7.46 9.42 5.30
CA THR A 80 -7.70 10.23 4.09
C THR A 80 -6.45 10.37 3.22
N GLY A 81 -5.28 10.53 3.84
CA GLY A 81 -4.00 10.57 3.13
C GLY A 81 -3.68 9.25 2.44
N PHE A 82 -3.84 8.11 3.13
CA PHE A 82 -3.62 6.79 2.52
C PHE A 82 -4.62 6.49 1.41
N GLU A 83 -5.89 6.91 1.55
CA GLU A 83 -6.87 6.81 0.47
C GLU A 83 -6.46 7.61 -0.76
N ALA A 84 -5.92 8.82 -0.57
CA ALA A 84 -5.42 9.64 -1.67
C ALA A 84 -4.24 8.97 -2.39
N ILE A 85 -3.32 8.35 -1.66
CA ILE A 85 -2.20 7.56 -2.23
C ILE A 85 -2.74 6.34 -2.98
N ASN A 86 -3.69 5.59 -2.41
CA ASN A 86 -4.29 4.45 -3.08
C ASN A 86 -4.97 4.86 -4.39
N ARG A 87 -5.74 5.94 -4.39
CA ARG A 87 -6.40 6.46 -5.59
C ARG A 87 -5.37 6.88 -6.65
N TYR A 88 -4.28 7.52 -6.22
CA TYR A 88 -3.18 7.88 -7.11
C TYR A 88 -2.53 6.64 -7.75
N ALA A 89 -2.19 5.63 -6.94
CA ALA A 89 -1.64 4.35 -7.40
C ALA A 89 -2.56 3.62 -8.39
N ASN A 90 -3.87 3.57 -8.09
CA ASN A 90 -4.86 2.98 -8.98
C ASN A 90 -4.99 3.73 -10.30
N ASN A 91 -4.88 5.06 -10.30
CA ASN A 91 -4.89 5.84 -11.53
C ASN A 91 -3.65 5.54 -12.40
N LEU A 92 -2.48 5.42 -11.79
CA LEU A 92 -1.25 4.97 -12.46
C LEU A 92 -1.39 3.58 -13.09
N LEU A 93 -2.04 2.64 -12.41
CA LEU A 93 -2.28 1.29 -12.95
C LEU A 93 -3.25 1.27 -14.12
N ARG A 94 -4.32 2.09 -14.06
CA ARG A 94 -5.34 2.16 -15.12
C ARG A 94 -4.83 2.86 -16.37
N GLN A 95 -3.94 3.84 -16.22
CA GLN A 95 -3.35 4.58 -17.33
C GLN A 95 -1.83 4.65 -17.11
N PRO A 96 -1.06 3.71 -17.72
CA PRO A 96 0.36 3.51 -17.38
C PRO A 96 1.25 4.75 -17.56
N CYS A 97 0.89 5.74 -18.40
CA CYS A 97 1.68 6.97 -18.53
C CYS A 97 1.03 8.12 -19.34
N PRO A 98 0.14 8.94 -18.75
CA PRO A 98 -0.03 10.32 -19.20
C PRO A 98 1.21 11.14 -18.82
N ARG A 99 1.63 12.13 -19.64
CA ARG A 99 2.82 12.96 -19.38
C ARG A 99 2.83 13.61 -17.98
N GLU A 100 1.65 13.81 -17.39
CA GLU A 100 1.44 14.45 -16.10
C GLU A 100 1.81 13.57 -14.89
N TYR A 101 1.69 12.25 -15.00
CA TYR A 101 2.03 11.34 -13.90
C TYR A 101 3.53 11.01 -13.87
N LYS A 102 4.28 11.36 -14.91
CA LYS A 102 5.75 11.25 -14.89
C LYS A 102 6.39 12.24 -13.91
N VAL A 103 5.70 13.33 -13.59
CA VAL A 103 6.23 14.41 -12.76
C VAL A 103 5.20 14.81 -11.71
N LEU A 104 5.40 14.37 -10.47
CA LEU A 104 4.61 14.77 -9.32
C LEU A 104 5.19 16.07 -8.74
N LYS A 105 4.46 17.18 -8.82
CA LYS A 105 4.88 18.44 -8.20
C LYS A 105 4.53 18.42 -6.71
N THR A 106 5.52 18.61 -5.83
CA THR A 106 5.32 18.63 -4.37
C THR A 106 4.52 19.85 -3.93
N HIS A 107 4.56 20.95 -4.69
CA HIS A 107 3.71 22.13 -4.48
C HIS A 107 2.32 22.05 -5.12
N SER A 108 1.94 20.91 -5.71
CA SER A 108 0.58 20.76 -6.26
C SER A 108 -0.46 20.81 -5.14
N GLY A 109 -1.62 21.41 -5.42
CA GLY A 109 -2.72 21.46 -4.45
C GLY A 109 -3.15 20.07 -3.96
N PHE A 110 -3.10 19.06 -4.85
CA PHE A 110 -3.32 17.67 -4.46
C PHE A 110 -2.29 17.20 -3.41
N TYR A 111 -0.99 17.36 -3.69
CA TYR A 111 0.06 16.87 -2.79
C TYR A 111 0.04 17.63 -1.45
N GLN A 112 -0.09 18.95 -1.48
CA GLN A 112 -0.11 19.77 -0.27
C GLN A 112 -1.36 19.49 0.60
N HIS A 113 -2.55 19.51 0.02
CA HIS A 113 -3.79 19.41 0.80
C HIS A 113 -4.22 17.98 1.13
N GLN A 114 -3.83 16.98 0.32
CA GLN A 114 -4.26 15.60 0.55
C GLN A 114 -3.16 14.72 1.13
N ILE A 115 -1.89 15.01 0.84
CA ILE A 115 -0.76 14.20 1.31
C ILE A 115 -0.08 14.87 2.50
N VAL A 116 0.58 16.02 2.29
CA VAL A 116 1.39 16.70 3.33
C VAL A 116 0.56 17.10 4.54
N ALA A 117 -0.68 17.56 4.32
CA ALA A 117 -1.58 17.93 5.41
C ALA A 117 -2.02 16.73 6.29
N ASN A 118 -1.92 15.50 5.79
CA ASN A 118 -2.50 14.30 6.40
C ASN A 118 -1.46 13.25 6.81
N LEU A 119 -0.29 13.23 6.17
CA LEU A 119 0.75 12.24 6.35
C LEU A 119 2.12 12.92 6.37
N ALA A 120 2.99 12.46 7.27
CA ALA A 120 4.39 12.84 7.29
C ALA A 120 5.26 11.75 6.65
N GLY A 121 6.15 12.14 5.73
CA GLY A 121 7.08 11.21 5.07
C GLY A 121 6.47 10.41 3.91
N ALA A 122 5.31 10.82 3.38
CA ALA A 122 4.61 10.14 2.30
C ALA A 122 5.47 9.94 1.04
N GLU A 123 6.55 10.72 0.87
CA GLU A 123 7.60 10.56 -0.12
C GLU A 123 8.07 9.10 -0.23
N ALA A 124 8.25 8.39 0.90
CA ALA A 124 8.72 7.02 0.91
C ALA A 124 7.80 6.05 0.16
N MET A 125 6.48 6.28 0.19
CA MET A 125 5.52 5.47 -0.57
C MET A 125 5.55 5.82 -2.06
N PHE A 126 5.77 7.08 -2.44
CA PHE A 126 5.99 7.44 -3.85
C PHE A 126 7.32 6.88 -4.36
N GLU A 127 8.37 6.88 -3.55
CA GLU A 127 9.65 6.24 -3.90
C GLU A 127 9.49 4.74 -4.13
N ALA A 128 8.68 4.05 -3.31
CA ALA A 128 8.33 2.65 -3.51
C ALA A 128 7.58 2.38 -4.83
N MET A 129 6.82 3.37 -5.34
CA MET A 129 6.20 3.28 -6.68
C MET A 129 7.20 3.49 -7.83
N GLY A 130 8.41 3.99 -7.54
CA GLY A 130 9.46 4.28 -8.53
C GLY A 130 9.71 5.78 -8.77
N TYR A 131 9.08 6.67 -8.00
CA TYR A 131 9.41 8.09 -8.07
C TYR A 131 10.77 8.37 -7.41
N ARG A 132 11.49 9.36 -7.91
CA ARG A 132 12.70 9.88 -7.29
C ARG A 132 12.54 11.36 -7.00
N MET A 133 12.84 11.76 -5.77
CA MET A 133 12.89 13.17 -5.40
C MET A 133 14.05 13.85 -6.14
N LEU A 134 13.78 14.98 -6.80
CA LEU A 134 14.83 15.79 -7.40
C LEU A 134 15.61 16.55 -6.31
N PRO A 135 16.88 16.94 -6.58
CA PRO A 135 17.71 17.68 -5.62
C PRO A 135 17.09 19.02 -5.16
N ASP A 136 16.20 19.59 -5.96
CA ASP A 136 15.50 20.83 -5.66
C ASP A 136 14.27 20.64 -4.73
N GLN A 137 13.90 19.39 -4.41
CA GLN A 137 12.74 19.01 -3.58
C GLN A 137 11.39 19.56 -4.07
N THR A 138 11.32 20.13 -5.28
CA THR A 138 10.09 20.74 -5.81
C THR A 138 9.22 19.75 -6.57
N LYS A 139 9.81 18.64 -7.03
CA LYS A 139 9.17 17.63 -7.88
C LYS A 139 9.79 16.25 -7.65
N MET A 140 8.95 15.24 -7.75
CA MET A 140 9.34 13.84 -7.86
C MET A 140 9.12 13.37 -9.29
N VAL A 141 10.12 12.73 -9.88
CA VAL A 141 10.06 12.24 -11.27
C VAL A 141 10.10 10.73 -11.26
N LEU A 142 9.24 10.13 -12.08
CA LEU A 142 9.23 8.69 -12.31
C LEU A 142 10.40 8.35 -13.24
N ASP A 143 11.47 7.80 -12.67
CA ASP A 143 12.71 7.49 -13.39
C ASP A 143 12.79 5.98 -13.66
N GLY A 144 12.83 5.60 -14.95
CA GLY A 144 12.99 4.21 -15.39
C GLY A 144 11.68 3.46 -15.70
N LEU A 145 11.78 2.13 -15.72
CA LEU A 145 10.68 1.22 -16.01
C LEU A 145 9.66 1.23 -14.87
N ILE A 146 8.41 1.54 -15.19
CA ILE A 146 7.31 1.42 -14.25
C ILE A 146 7.03 -0.06 -14.07
N PHE A 147 7.17 -0.53 -12.84
CA PHE A 147 6.84 -1.90 -12.47
C PHE A 147 5.42 -1.95 -11.89
N PRO A 148 4.42 -2.48 -12.63
CA PRO A 148 3.02 -2.48 -12.16
C PRO A 148 2.82 -3.24 -10.85
N HIS A 149 3.66 -4.25 -10.57
CA HIS A 149 3.61 -4.99 -9.33
C HIS A 149 3.90 -4.11 -8.11
N ARG A 150 4.90 -3.20 -8.19
CA ARG A 150 5.25 -2.30 -7.09
C ARG A 150 4.12 -1.32 -6.79
N ILE A 151 3.51 -0.75 -7.83
CA ILE A 151 2.37 0.16 -7.67
C ILE A 151 1.18 -0.56 -7.04
N ARG A 152 0.92 -1.81 -7.45
CA ARG A 152 -0.13 -2.65 -6.84
C ARG A 152 0.15 -2.94 -5.37
N ASP A 153 1.40 -3.21 -5.01
CA ASP A 153 1.79 -3.44 -3.62
C ASP A 153 1.57 -2.19 -2.76
N VAL A 154 1.96 -1.01 -3.26
CA VAL A 154 1.67 0.27 -2.58
C VAL A 154 0.17 0.54 -2.48
N ALA A 155 -0.60 0.26 -3.53
CA ALA A 155 -2.05 0.42 -3.50
C ALA A 155 -2.70 -0.48 -2.44
N ARG A 156 -2.29 -1.75 -2.38
CA ARG A 156 -2.75 -2.72 -1.39
C ARG A 156 -2.42 -2.26 0.02
N ASP A 157 -1.17 -1.89 0.26
CA ASP A 157 -0.70 -1.46 1.57
C ASP A 157 -1.38 -0.17 2.04
N ALA A 158 -1.66 0.77 1.13
CA ALA A 158 -2.40 1.98 1.44
C ALA A 158 -3.84 1.67 1.92
N ILE A 159 -4.51 0.67 1.33
CA ILE A 159 -5.83 0.22 1.82
C ILE A 159 -5.72 -0.42 3.21
N VAL A 160 -4.69 -1.24 3.44
CA VAL A 160 -4.45 -1.85 4.76
C VAL A 160 -4.18 -0.78 5.81
N ALA A 161 -3.37 0.23 5.48
CA ALA A 161 -3.04 1.35 6.36
C ALA A 161 -4.27 2.20 6.69
N LYS A 162 -5.11 2.47 5.68
CA LYS A 162 -6.42 3.11 5.87
C LYS A 162 -7.31 2.33 6.84
N ALA A 163 -7.47 1.02 6.62
CA ALA A 163 -8.28 0.17 7.48
C ALA A 163 -7.74 0.14 8.91
N GLU A 164 -6.42 0.09 9.09
CA GLU A 164 -5.80 0.14 10.41
C GLU A 164 -6.05 1.49 11.10
N CYS A 165 -5.92 2.61 10.37
CA CYS A 165 -6.27 3.94 10.90
C CYS A 165 -7.74 4.02 11.32
N GLN A 166 -8.67 3.45 10.54
CA GLN A 166 -10.08 3.39 10.91
C GLN A 166 -10.32 2.57 12.17
N MET A 167 -9.61 1.45 12.35
CA MET A 167 -9.67 0.67 13.58
C MET A 167 -9.13 1.46 14.78
N MET A 168 -8.00 2.14 14.62
CA MET A 168 -7.45 3.01 15.66
C MET A 168 -8.44 4.10 16.07
N LYS A 169 -9.12 4.72 15.10
CA LYS A 169 -10.16 5.72 15.35
C LYS A 169 -11.31 5.14 16.18
N MET A 170 -11.84 3.98 15.78
CA MET A 170 -12.93 3.32 16.53
C MET A 170 -12.51 2.97 17.97
N VAL A 171 -11.26 2.59 18.19
CA VAL A 171 -10.72 2.35 19.54
C VAL A 171 -10.62 3.66 20.32
N PHE A 172 -10.09 4.72 19.72
CA PHE A 172 -9.95 6.03 20.34
C PHE A 172 -11.30 6.62 20.74
N ASP A 173 -12.28 6.60 19.84
CA ASP A 173 -13.63 7.12 20.08
C ASP A 173 -14.27 6.39 21.27
N ARG A 174 -14.20 5.05 21.29
CA ARG A 174 -14.76 4.23 22.39
C ARG A 174 -14.04 4.45 23.73
N LEU A 175 -12.72 4.65 23.74
CA LEU A 175 -11.99 4.95 24.97
C LEU A 175 -12.29 6.35 25.48
N THR A 176 -12.51 7.31 24.56
CA THR A 176 -12.93 8.68 24.88
C THR A 176 -14.35 8.69 25.44
N ASP A 177 -15.27 7.88 24.90
CA ASP A 177 -16.63 7.69 25.43
C ASP A 177 -16.63 7.13 26.87
N MET A 178 -15.56 6.42 27.25
CA MET A 178 -15.33 5.93 28.62
C MET A 178 -14.59 6.95 29.51
N GLU A 179 -14.41 8.18 29.05
CA GLU A 179 -13.69 9.27 29.73
C GLU A 179 -12.21 8.95 30.03
N LEU A 180 -11.61 8.02 29.27
CA LEU A 180 -10.20 7.66 29.40
C LEU A 180 -9.32 8.55 28.51
N THR A 181 -8.23 9.07 29.08
CA THR A 181 -7.23 9.82 28.33
C THR A 181 -6.27 8.86 27.62
N VAL A 182 -6.21 8.92 26.29
CA VAL A 182 -5.40 7.98 25.49
C VAL A 182 -4.67 8.73 24.38
N ASN A 183 -3.43 8.34 24.11
CA ASN A 183 -2.65 8.86 22.99
C ASN A 183 -2.70 7.91 21.78
N TRP A 184 -2.61 8.49 20.58
CA TRP A 184 -2.55 7.71 19.33
C TRP A 184 -1.34 6.76 19.27
N SER A 185 -0.20 7.17 19.84
CA SER A 185 1.02 6.35 19.94
C SER A 185 0.79 5.07 20.74
N ASP A 186 0.02 5.16 21.82
CA ASP A 186 -0.24 4.04 22.73
C ASP A 186 -1.16 3.02 22.06
N ILE A 187 -2.21 3.52 21.39
CA ILE A 187 -3.13 2.69 20.58
C ILE A 187 -2.36 1.99 19.45
N TYR A 188 -1.51 2.72 18.73
CA TYR A 188 -0.72 2.15 17.64
C TYR A 188 0.22 1.07 18.15
N SER A 189 0.99 1.35 19.21
CA SER A 189 1.95 0.40 19.80
C SER A 189 1.26 -0.86 20.32
N TYR A 190 0.12 -0.70 21.00
CA TYR A 190 -0.66 -1.83 21.49
C TYR A 190 -1.16 -2.71 20.33
N ARG A 191 -1.64 -2.09 19.24
CA ARG A 191 -2.13 -2.81 18.05
C ARG A 191 -1.01 -3.39 17.20
N GLU A 192 0.19 -2.82 17.20
CA GLU A 192 1.34 -3.38 16.50
C GLU A 192 1.71 -4.76 17.10
N LEU A 193 1.57 -4.89 18.41
CA LEU A 193 1.83 -6.13 19.16
C LEU A 193 0.66 -7.11 19.15
N ASN A 194 -0.58 -6.64 18.96
CA ASN A 194 -1.79 -7.44 19.12
C ASN A 194 -2.73 -7.38 17.91
N ARG A 195 -3.16 -8.54 17.40
CA ARG A 195 -4.14 -8.66 16.29
C ARG A 195 -5.59 -8.74 16.76
N LEU A 196 -5.88 -8.15 17.90
CA LEU A 196 -7.20 -8.22 18.53
C LEU A 196 -8.23 -7.40 17.75
N ASN A 197 -9.49 -7.80 17.88
CA ASN A 197 -10.59 -7.01 17.35
C ASN A 197 -10.74 -5.69 18.14
N VAL A 198 -11.54 -4.76 17.62
CA VAL A 198 -11.73 -3.43 18.24
C VAL A 198 -12.24 -3.55 19.67
N GLU A 199 -13.19 -4.44 19.94
CA GLU A 199 -13.82 -4.60 21.25
C GLU A 199 -12.84 -5.13 22.31
N GLN A 200 -12.11 -6.20 21.99
CA GLN A 200 -11.05 -6.76 22.83
C GLN A 200 -9.92 -5.75 23.06
N THR A 201 -9.57 -4.96 22.04
CA THR A 201 -8.56 -3.91 22.17
C THR A 201 -9.02 -2.84 23.17
N VAL A 202 -10.26 -2.37 23.06
CA VAL A 202 -10.84 -1.37 23.97
C VAL A 202 -10.91 -1.91 25.40
N GLN A 203 -11.43 -3.13 25.59
CA GLN A 203 -11.52 -3.74 26.92
C GLN A 203 -10.15 -3.87 27.59
N ASN A 204 -9.17 -4.42 26.88
CA ASN A 204 -7.84 -4.62 27.43
C ASN A 204 -7.13 -3.28 27.71
N MET A 205 -7.21 -2.31 26.80
CA MET A 205 -6.63 -1.00 27.02
C MET A 205 -7.30 -0.24 28.16
N ALA A 206 -8.63 -0.31 28.28
CA ALA A 206 -9.37 0.31 29.38
C ALA A 206 -8.94 -0.26 30.74
N MET A 207 -8.83 -1.60 30.84
CA MET A 207 -8.33 -2.25 32.05
C MET A 207 -6.90 -1.78 32.40
N LEU A 208 -5.99 -1.77 31.43
CA LEU A 208 -4.61 -1.34 31.65
C LEU A 208 -4.50 0.14 32.09
N ILE A 209 -5.33 1.02 31.53
CA ILE A 209 -5.35 2.45 31.91
C ILE A 209 -5.87 2.61 33.34
N GLN A 210 -6.96 1.91 33.69
CA GLN A 210 -7.56 1.97 35.02
C GLN A 210 -6.63 1.38 36.09
N GLU A 211 -5.96 0.27 35.82
CA GLU A 211 -4.96 -0.31 36.73
C GLU A 211 -3.79 0.65 36.96
N LYS A 212 -3.29 1.29 35.89
CA LYS A 212 -2.22 2.28 36.02
C LYS A 212 -2.64 3.46 36.89
N GLN A 213 -3.83 4.04 36.63
CA GLN A 213 -4.37 5.13 37.44
C GLN A 213 -4.55 4.72 38.92
N HIS A 214 -5.00 3.49 39.17
CA HIS A 214 -5.14 2.97 40.53
C HIS A 214 -3.79 2.84 41.24
N ASN A 215 -2.78 2.28 40.56
CA ASN A 215 -1.44 2.12 41.11
C ASN A 215 -0.77 3.46 41.39
N ASP A 216 -0.91 4.45 40.49
CA ASP A 216 -0.35 5.80 40.67
C ASP A 216 -0.99 6.49 41.91
N LEU A 217 -2.30 6.33 42.11
CA LEU A 217 -3.00 6.84 43.29
C LEU A 217 -2.54 6.15 44.59
N GLN A 218 -2.32 4.84 44.56
CA GLN A 218 -1.81 4.09 45.71
C GLN A 218 -0.37 4.49 46.08
N ALA A 219 0.50 4.68 45.08
CA ALA A 219 1.87 5.13 45.28
C ALA A 219 1.92 6.52 45.91
N TYR A 220 1.13 7.46 45.41
CA TYR A 220 1.03 8.81 45.97
C TYR A 220 0.55 8.81 47.43
N HIS A 221 -0.40 7.93 47.78
CA HIS A 221 -0.88 7.80 49.16
C HIS A 221 0.17 7.19 50.11
N PHE A 222 1.16 6.45 49.58
CA PHE A 222 2.24 5.88 50.38
C PHE A 222 3.37 6.87 50.65
N GLU A 223 3.63 7.83 49.75
CA GLU A 223 4.68 8.85 49.90
C GLU A 223 4.31 10.00 50.84
N LEU A 224 3.03 10.18 51.15
CA LEU A 224 2.52 11.21 52.07
C LEU A 224 2.38 10.75 53.53
N LYS A 225 2.76 9.51 53.85
CA LYS A 225 2.81 8.96 55.21
C LYS A 225 4.24 8.85 55.72
#